data_AF-A0AA38Z923-F1
#
_entry.id   AF-A0AA38Z923-F1
#
_cell.length_a   1.000
_cell.length_b   1.000
_cell.length_c   1.000
_cell.angle_alpha   90.00
_cell.angle_beta   90.00
_cell.angle_gamma   90.00
#
_symmetry.space_group_name_H-M   'P 1'
#
loop_
_entity.id
_entity.type
_entity.pdbx_description
1 polymer ?
#
loop_
_entity_poly.entity_id
_entity_poly.type
_entity_poly.pdbx_seq_one_letter_code
_entity_poly.pdbx_strand_id
1 'polypeptide(L)'
;MAKIRDRTEDFKDVVRQTALSLGYNESKMAAILSSFIIHKPLQRTSFTKAALKTLESIRTLEQFIMQHRKDYVDVHRTTEQERDSIEHEVTVFIKACKDQIDILKNSISGEEAKSRGWLGIRDDHSNADTIAHKHGVVLILSERLHSVTAQFDQLRAIRFQDAINRRIPRKKMKRVSSSNATEIPKSINSELREPDEPQPEPLRVQQQLLDDETRALQVELSSLLDAVQETETQMVEMSALNHLMSTHILQQAQQIELLYEQVRIHFVVCIFGYLYI
;
A
#
# COMPACT_ATOMS: atom_id res chain seq x y z
N MET A 1 10.88 45.36 1.70
CA MET A 1 11.22 44.03 2.26
C MET A 1 11.95 44.24 3.58
N ALA A 2 11.29 44.02 4.71
CA ALA A 2 11.92 44.15 6.02
C ALA A 2 12.85 42.95 6.24
N LYS A 3 14.16 43.22 6.33
CA LYS A 3 15.18 42.21 6.67
C LYS A 3 14.90 41.80 8.12
N ILE A 4 14.47 40.56 8.36
CA ILE A 4 14.30 40.02 9.70
C ILE A 4 15.70 40.08 10.36
N ARG A 5 15.86 41.01 11.31
CA ARG A 5 17.11 41.16 12.06
C ARG A 5 17.20 39.98 13.02
N ASP A 6 18.26 39.20 12.91
CA ASP A 6 18.57 38.16 13.88
C ASP A 6 18.78 38.82 15.25
N ARG A 7 17.90 38.50 16.20
CA ARG A 7 17.90 39.02 17.58
C ARG A 7 18.45 38.00 18.58
N THR A 8 19.10 36.94 18.09
CA THR A 8 19.62 35.87 18.95
C THR A 8 20.66 36.40 19.93
N GLU A 9 21.51 37.34 19.51
CA GLU A 9 22.50 37.97 20.41
C GLU A 9 21.84 38.90 21.44
N ASP A 10 20.87 39.72 21.02
CA ASP A 10 20.09 40.57 21.93
C ASP A 10 19.40 39.72 23.03
N PHE A 11 18.86 38.55 22.66
CA PHE A 11 18.27 37.60 23.59
C PHE A 11 19.32 37.00 24.56
N LYS A 12 20.49 36.58 24.05
CA LYS A 12 21.57 36.06 24.90
C LYS A 12 22.04 37.09 25.92
N ASP A 13 22.15 38.36 25.53
CA ASP A 13 22.58 39.44 26.41
C ASP A 13 21.55 39.75 27.50
N VAL A 14 20.26 39.75 27.17
CA VAL A 14 19.17 39.89 28.15
C VAL A 14 19.18 38.71 29.15
N VAL A 15 19.39 37.49 28.67
CA VAL A 15 19.48 36.30 29.54
C VAL A 15 20.68 36.40 30.48
N ARG A 16 21.84 36.87 30.01
CA ARG A 16 23.03 37.12 30.85
C ARG A 16 22.74 38.14 31.94
N GLN A 17 22.17 39.29 31.58
CA GLN A 17 21.86 40.36 32.52
C GLN A 17 20.85 39.90 33.59
N THR A 18 19.83 39.16 33.17
CA THR A 18 18.81 38.62 34.08
C THR A 18 19.43 37.59 35.04
N ALA A 19 20.26 36.68 34.55
CA ALA A 19 20.94 35.70 35.39
C ALA A 19 21.86 36.35 36.44
N LEU A 20 22.56 37.43 36.08
CA LEU A 20 23.36 38.23 37.01
C LEU A 20 22.49 38.91 38.08
N SER A 21 21.34 39.48 37.70
CA SER A 21 20.41 40.10 38.65
C SER A 21 19.80 39.11 39.65
N LEU A 22 19.70 37.83 39.26
CA LEU A 22 19.19 36.76 40.11
C LEU A 22 20.30 36.09 40.96
N GLY A 23 21.54 36.61 40.91
CA GLY A 23 22.65 36.10 41.73
C GLY A 23 23.16 34.72 41.32
N TYR A 24 23.03 34.35 40.04
CA TYR A 24 23.53 33.06 39.55
C TYR A 24 25.06 33.03 39.65
N ASN A 25 25.61 31.93 40.16
CA ASN A 25 27.05 31.72 40.20
C ASN A 25 27.63 31.49 38.79
N GLU A 26 28.93 31.71 38.65
CA GLU A 26 29.65 31.60 37.37
C GLU A 26 29.44 30.23 36.69
N SER A 27 29.30 29.16 37.48
CA SER A 27 29.02 27.81 36.95
C SER A 27 27.61 27.66 36.37
N LYS A 28 26.56 28.18 37.02
CA LYS A 28 25.19 28.17 36.46
C LYS A 28 25.08 29.09 35.24
N MET A 29 25.80 30.21 35.24
CA MET A 29 25.86 31.12 34.08
C MET A 29 26.52 30.44 32.88
N ALA A 30 27.66 29.76 33.09
CA ALA A 30 28.32 28.98 32.06
C ALA A 30 27.44 27.81 31.55
N ALA A 31 26.67 27.17 32.42
CA ALA A 31 25.72 26.12 32.03
C ALA A 31 24.58 26.65 31.14
N ILE A 32 24.00 27.82 31.47
CA ILE A 32 22.98 28.46 30.63
C ILE A 32 23.57 28.87 29.28
N LEU A 33 24.73 29.50 29.26
CA LEU A 33 25.36 29.97 28.03
C LEU A 33 25.84 28.82 27.13
N SER A 34 26.35 27.74 27.70
CA SER A 34 26.71 26.53 26.96
C SER A 34 25.48 25.83 26.35
N SER A 35 24.32 25.92 26.98
CA SER A 35 23.07 25.37 26.43
C SER A 35 22.62 26.06 25.13
N PHE A 36 23.03 27.31 24.89
CA PHE A 36 22.79 28.03 23.63
C PHE A 36 23.77 27.65 22.52
N ILE A 37 24.90 27.03 22.86
CA ILE A 37 25.97 26.67 21.92
C ILE A 37 25.88 25.19 21.54
N ILE A 38 25.57 24.33 22.53
CA ILE A 38 25.50 22.89 22.36
C ILE A 38 24.03 22.50 22.57
N HIS A 39 23.33 22.22 21.48
CA HIS A 39 22.02 21.57 21.57
C HIS A 39 22.19 20.28 22.39
N LYS A 40 21.52 20.21 23.54
CA LYS A 40 21.48 19.00 24.34
C LYS A 40 21.05 17.86 23.41
N PRO A 41 21.82 16.77 23.28
CA PRO A 41 21.46 15.69 22.38
C PRO A 41 20.09 15.19 22.82
N LEU A 42 19.11 15.33 21.94
CA LEU A 42 17.74 14.91 22.21
C LEU A 42 17.80 13.40 22.45
N GLN A 43 17.70 12.96 23.70
CA GLN A 43 17.73 11.55 24.02
C GLN A 43 16.48 10.92 23.41
N ARG A 44 16.67 10.28 22.25
CA ARG A 44 15.59 9.62 21.53
C ARG A 44 15.00 8.55 22.44
N THR A 45 13.70 8.67 22.69
CA THR A 45 12.96 7.68 23.46
C THR A 45 13.06 6.31 22.78
N SER A 46 12.86 5.23 23.53
CA SER A 46 12.77 3.87 22.98
C SER A 46 11.74 3.80 21.86
N PHE A 47 10.60 4.47 22.02
CA PHE A 47 9.57 4.62 21.00
C PHE A 47 10.11 5.27 19.72
N THR A 48 10.78 6.43 19.82
CA THR A 48 11.34 7.13 18.65
C THR A 48 12.39 6.27 17.94
N LYS A 49 13.23 5.53 18.68
CA LYS A 49 14.22 4.62 18.08
C LYS A 49 13.54 3.48 17.32
N ALA A 50 12.52 2.86 17.90
CA ALA A 50 11.75 1.80 17.25
C ALA A 50 11.02 2.32 16.00
N ALA A 51 10.35 3.47 16.09
CA ALA A 51 9.69 4.12 14.95
C ALA A 51 10.64 4.43 13.79
N LEU A 52 11.84 4.93 14.09
CA LEU A 52 12.86 5.19 13.06
C LEU A 52 13.37 3.91 12.41
N LYS A 53 13.53 2.83 13.18
CA LYS A 53 13.91 1.51 12.64
C LYS A 53 12.83 0.96 11.71
N THR A 54 11.55 1.06 12.09
CA THR A 54 10.44 0.66 11.24
C THR A 54 10.40 1.46 9.94
N LEU A 55 10.63 2.78 10.02
CA LEU A 55 10.72 3.62 8.83
C LEU A 55 11.87 3.23 7.90
N GLU A 56 13.02 2.84 8.45
CA GLU A 56 14.15 2.31 7.68
C GLU A 56 13.78 0.99 6.99
N SER A 57 13.10 0.07 7.68
CA SER A 57 12.58 -1.17 7.09
C SER A 57 11.58 -0.92 5.94
N ILE A 58 10.71 0.08 6.07
CA ILE A 58 9.79 0.47 4.99
C ILE A 58 10.57 1.00 3.77
N ARG A 59 11.62 1.80 3.99
CA ARG A 59 12.47 2.30 2.90
C ARG A 59 13.23 1.19 2.20
N THR A 60 13.74 0.20 2.94
CA THR A 60 14.40 -0.96 2.32
C THR A 60 13.44 -1.76 1.47
N LEU A 61 12.17 -1.90 1.90
CA LEU A 61 11.13 -2.53 1.10
C LEU A 61 10.83 -1.75 -0.19
N GLU A 62 10.70 -0.42 -0.09
CA GLU A 62 10.49 0.44 -1.26
C GLU A 62 11.63 0.31 -2.27
N GLN A 63 12.89 0.34 -1.79
CA GLN A 63 14.07 0.15 -2.64
C GLN A 63 14.11 -1.22 -3.29
N PHE A 64 13.77 -2.27 -2.55
CA PHE A 64 13.66 -3.64 -3.06
C PHE A 64 12.63 -3.72 -4.20
N ILE A 65 11.43 -3.18 -4.00
CA ILE A 65 10.38 -3.16 -5.03
C ILE A 65 10.85 -2.38 -6.27
N MET A 66 11.51 -1.24 -6.09
CA MET A 66 12.03 -0.44 -7.20
C MET A 66 13.10 -1.18 -8.01
N GLN A 67 14.01 -1.88 -7.32
CA GLN A 67 15.08 -2.65 -7.96
C GLN A 67 14.52 -3.81 -8.78
N HIS A 68 13.54 -4.53 -8.22
CA HIS A 68 12.93 -5.69 -8.85
C HIS A 68 11.77 -5.34 -9.79
N ARG A 69 11.36 -4.09 -9.93
CA ARG A 69 10.21 -3.69 -10.76
C ARG A 69 10.28 -4.21 -12.19
N LYS A 70 11.45 -4.10 -12.83
CA LYS A 70 11.62 -4.52 -14.23
C LYS A 70 11.63 -6.05 -14.37
N ASP A 71 12.31 -6.71 -13.44
CA ASP A 71 12.36 -8.18 -13.36
C ASP A 71 10.95 -8.73 -13.14
N TYR A 72 10.20 -8.13 -12.22
CA TYR A 72 8.87 -8.55 -11.86
C TYR A 72 7.83 -8.39 -12.99
N VAL A 73 7.87 -7.29 -13.76
CA VAL A 73 6.90 -7.03 -14.84
C VAL A 73 7.26 -7.73 -16.15
N ASP A 74 8.55 -7.81 -16.51
CA ASP A 74 8.98 -8.35 -17.80
C ASP A 74 9.08 -9.89 -17.80
N VAL A 75 8.19 -10.54 -18.56
CA VAL A 75 8.12 -12.01 -18.68
C VAL A 75 9.40 -12.61 -19.26
N HIS A 76 10.15 -11.86 -20.06
CA HIS A 76 11.34 -12.36 -20.74
C HIS A 76 12.61 -12.26 -19.91
N ARG A 77 12.52 -11.65 -18.74
CA ARG A 77 13.67 -11.30 -17.90
C ARG A 77 13.85 -12.24 -16.70
N THR A 78 12.76 -12.75 -16.15
CA THR A 78 12.78 -13.69 -15.01
C THR A 78 11.74 -14.78 -15.16
N THR A 79 11.98 -15.89 -14.49
CA THR A 79 11.06 -17.02 -14.38
C THR A 79 9.87 -16.71 -13.48
N GLU A 80 8.80 -17.51 -13.59
CA GLU A 80 7.63 -17.42 -12.69
C GLU A 80 8.01 -17.68 -11.23
N GLN A 81 8.90 -18.66 -10.99
CA GLN A 81 9.41 -18.98 -9.65
C GLN A 81 10.14 -17.80 -8.99
N GLU A 82 10.96 -17.05 -9.74
CA GLU A 82 11.67 -15.87 -9.22
C GLU A 82 10.69 -14.75 -8.86
N ARG A 83 9.62 -14.59 -9.62
CA ARG A 83 8.56 -13.60 -9.34
C ARG A 83 7.79 -13.94 -8.07
N ASP A 84 7.49 -15.22 -7.88
CA ASP A 84 6.81 -15.69 -6.67
C ASP A 84 7.73 -15.57 -5.44
N SER A 85 9.04 -15.72 -5.60
CA SER A 85 10.02 -15.38 -4.55
C SER A 85 9.99 -13.90 -4.19
N ILE A 86 9.95 -13.01 -5.20
CA ILE A 86 9.81 -11.55 -4.98
C ILE A 86 8.51 -11.24 -4.21
N GLU A 87 7.39 -11.84 -4.60
CA GLU A 87 6.10 -11.66 -3.92
C GLU A 87 6.13 -12.16 -2.47
N HIS A 88 6.75 -13.32 -2.25
CA HIS A 88 6.91 -13.88 -0.91
C HIS A 88 7.74 -12.95 -0.02
N GLU A 89 8.89 -12.48 -0.50
CA GLU A 89 9.76 -11.56 0.23
C GLU A 89 9.03 -10.25 0.56
N VAL A 90 8.36 -9.63 -0.41
CA VAL A 90 7.55 -8.41 -0.18
C VAL A 90 6.49 -8.64 0.89
N THR A 91 5.79 -9.78 0.83
CA THR A 91 4.77 -10.15 1.83
C THR A 91 5.35 -10.28 3.23
N VAL A 92 6.51 -10.93 3.37
CA VAL A 92 7.21 -11.10 4.64
C VAL A 92 7.61 -9.75 5.21
N PHE A 93 8.18 -8.85 4.39
CA PHE A 93 8.54 -7.50 4.81
C PHE A 93 7.33 -6.68 5.27
N ILE A 94 6.23 -6.71 4.52
CA ILE A 94 5.00 -5.98 4.88
C ILE A 94 4.47 -6.46 6.23
N LYS A 95 4.40 -7.78 6.44
CA LYS A 95 3.96 -8.37 7.73
C LYS A 95 4.86 -7.94 8.87
N ALA A 96 6.19 -8.03 8.70
CA ALA A 96 7.14 -7.62 9.72
C ALA A 96 7.05 -6.11 10.06
N CYS A 97 6.83 -5.25 9.07
CA CYS A 97 6.64 -3.82 9.30
C CYS A 97 5.32 -3.54 10.02
N LYS A 98 4.24 -4.22 9.63
CA LYS A 98 2.94 -4.14 10.31
C LYS A 98 3.05 -4.53 11.78
N ASP A 99 3.70 -5.65 12.09
CA ASP A 99 3.86 -6.12 13.46
C ASP A 99 4.63 -5.10 14.32
N GLN A 100 5.65 -4.45 13.76
CA GLN A 100 6.37 -3.37 14.45
C GLN A 100 5.48 -2.14 14.71
N ILE A 101 4.63 -1.76 13.74
CA ILE A 101 3.67 -0.66 13.89
C ILE A 101 2.64 -1.01 14.98
N ASP A 102 2.17 -2.26 15.04
CA ASP A 102 1.22 -2.70 16.05
C ASP A 102 1.86 -2.73 17.45
N ILE A 103 3.13 -3.12 17.58
CA ILE A 103 3.89 -3.01 18.83
C ILE A 103 3.98 -1.54 19.28
N LEU A 104 4.28 -0.62 18.35
CA LEU A 104 4.32 0.82 18.65
C LEU A 104 2.95 1.32 19.10
N LYS A 105 1.87 0.95 18.42
CA LYS A 105 0.49 1.30 18.79
C LYS A 105 0.14 0.81 20.20
N ASN A 106 0.42 -0.46 20.49
CA ASN A 106 0.14 -1.07 21.79
C ASN A 106 0.95 -0.44 22.92
N SER A 107 2.17 0.03 22.64
CA SER A 107 2.97 0.77 23.61
C SER A 107 2.31 2.10 24.03
N ILE A 108 1.58 2.76 23.14
CA ILE A 108 0.86 4.00 23.42
C ILE A 108 -0.40 3.71 24.26
N SER A 109 -1.20 2.72 23.85
CA SER A 109 -2.40 2.31 24.61
C SER A 109 -2.06 1.87 26.04
N GLY A 110 -0.93 1.18 26.22
CA GLY A 110 -0.43 0.79 27.54
C GLY A 110 0.03 1.96 28.41
N GLU A 111 0.55 3.03 27.83
CA GLU A 111 0.89 4.27 28.54
C GLU A 111 -0.37 5.07 28.91
N GLU A 112 -1.36 5.13 28.03
CA GLU A 112 -2.67 5.76 28.31
C GLU A 112 -3.41 5.08 29.48
N ALA A 113 -3.34 3.75 29.58
CA ALA A 113 -3.95 3.01 30.68
C ALA A 113 -3.25 3.26 32.02
N LYS A 114 -1.93 3.43 32.02
CA LYS A 114 -1.12 3.68 33.23
C LYS A 114 -1.18 5.13 33.71
N SER A 115 -1.36 6.07 32.79
CA SER A 115 -1.46 7.50 33.10
C SER A 115 -2.85 7.92 33.57
N ARG A 116 -3.88 7.09 33.39
CA ARG A 116 -5.14 7.19 34.14
C ARG A 116 -4.97 6.57 35.52
N GLY A 117 -4.42 7.34 36.47
CA GLY A 117 -4.31 6.93 37.87
C GLY A 117 -5.68 6.55 38.47
N TRP A 118 -5.66 5.78 39.57
CA TRP A 118 -6.80 5.20 40.31
C TRP A 118 -7.97 6.17 40.62
N LEU A 119 -7.77 7.49 40.51
CA LEU A 119 -8.77 8.53 40.79
C LEU A 119 -9.17 9.40 39.58
N GLY A 120 -8.72 9.09 38.36
CA GLY A 120 -9.19 9.77 37.15
C GLY A 120 -8.81 11.25 36.99
N ILE A 121 -7.97 11.80 37.87
CA ILE A 121 -7.48 13.18 37.78
C ILE A 121 -6.26 13.21 36.85
N ARG A 122 -6.43 13.84 35.67
CA ARG A 122 -5.38 14.08 34.67
C ARG A 122 -4.49 15.21 35.17
N ASP A 123 -3.29 14.90 35.65
CA ASP A 123 -2.37 15.91 36.19
C ASP A 123 -1.36 16.46 35.16
N ASP A 124 -1.41 16.04 33.88
CA ASP A 124 -0.37 16.43 32.93
C ASP A 124 -0.87 16.69 31.50
N HIS A 125 -1.01 17.98 31.15
CA HIS A 125 -1.14 18.44 29.77
C HIS A 125 0.09 18.07 28.91
N SER A 126 1.26 17.96 29.53
CA SER A 126 2.53 17.56 28.90
C SER A 126 2.49 16.17 28.26
N ASN A 127 1.66 15.28 28.82
CA ASN A 127 1.53 13.90 28.34
C ASN A 127 0.56 13.80 27.15
N ALA A 128 -0.44 14.68 27.07
CA ALA A 128 -1.41 14.68 25.96
C ALA A 128 -0.75 15.01 24.62
N ASP A 129 0.10 16.04 24.58
CA ASP A 129 0.85 16.40 23.37
C ASP A 129 1.83 15.29 22.96
N THR A 130 2.45 14.63 23.95
CA THR A 130 3.36 13.50 23.72
C THR A 130 2.61 12.28 23.15
N ILE A 131 1.43 11.97 23.70
CA ILE A 131 0.57 10.89 23.22
C ILE A 131 0.06 11.18 21.80
N ALA A 132 -0.41 12.40 21.54
CA ALA A 132 -0.83 12.83 20.20
C ALA A 132 0.31 12.74 19.19
N HIS A 133 1.53 13.17 19.57
CA HIS A 133 2.72 13.03 18.73
C HIS A 133 3.02 11.56 18.44
N LYS A 134 2.96 10.65 19.44
CA LYS A 134 3.18 9.21 19.23
C LYS A 134 2.15 8.60 18.28
N HIS A 135 0.86 8.94 18.44
CA HIS A 135 -0.19 8.50 17.51
C HIS A 135 0.04 9.03 16.09
N GLY A 136 0.42 10.30 15.95
CA GLY A 136 0.79 10.88 14.66
C GLY A 136 1.96 10.16 13.98
N VAL A 137 2.98 9.75 14.74
CA VAL A 137 4.08 8.94 14.22
C VAL A 137 3.60 7.58 13.71
N VAL A 138 2.74 6.88 14.46
CA VAL A 138 2.16 5.59 14.03
C VAL A 138 1.35 5.75 12.74
N LEU A 139 0.58 6.83 12.61
CA LEU A 139 -0.20 7.14 11.40
C LEU A 139 0.71 7.37 10.19
N ILE A 140 1.79 8.14 10.34
CA ILE A 140 2.73 8.37 9.25
C ILE A 140 3.39 7.06 8.81
N LEU A 141 3.77 6.18 9.76
CA LEU A 141 4.36 4.89 9.42
C LEU A 141 3.36 3.98 8.70
N SER A 142 2.11 3.92 9.15
CA SER A 142 1.07 3.10 8.53
C SER A 142 0.72 3.59 7.12
N GLU A 143 0.61 4.91 6.91
CA GLU A 143 0.43 5.52 5.60
C GLU A 143 1.59 5.20 4.64
N ARG A 144 2.84 5.30 5.12
CA ARG A 144 4.02 4.99 4.31
C ARG A 144 4.07 3.53 3.91
N LEU A 145 3.82 2.61 4.84
CA LEU A 145 3.75 1.19 4.53
C LEU A 145 2.64 0.91 3.52
N HIS A 146 1.47 1.53 3.68
CA HIS A 146 0.35 1.38 2.75
C HIS A 146 0.67 1.89 1.35
N SER A 147 1.31 3.05 1.23
CA SER A 147 1.74 3.58 -0.07
C SER A 147 2.67 2.62 -0.79
N VAL A 148 3.61 1.97 -0.08
CA VAL A 148 4.54 1.00 -0.68
C VAL A 148 3.81 -0.27 -1.09
N THR A 149 2.92 -0.79 -0.25
CA THR A 149 2.07 -1.94 -0.59
C THR A 149 1.20 -1.67 -1.82
N ALA A 150 0.58 -0.49 -1.90
CA ALA A 150 -0.24 -0.09 -3.05
C ALA A 150 0.57 0.02 -4.34
N GLN A 151 1.82 0.52 -4.29
CA GLN A 151 2.71 0.52 -5.45
C GLN A 151 3.01 -0.91 -5.92
N PHE A 152 3.22 -1.85 -5.00
CA PHE A 152 3.45 -3.24 -5.35
C PHE A 152 2.20 -3.90 -5.95
N ASP A 153 1.02 -3.67 -5.37
CA ASP A 153 -0.25 -4.17 -5.90
C ASP A 153 -0.52 -3.69 -7.32
N GLN A 154 -0.11 -2.45 -7.67
CA GLN A 154 -0.18 -1.97 -9.06
C GLN A 154 0.72 -2.77 -10.00
N LEU A 155 1.94 -3.14 -9.59
CA LEU A 155 2.82 -3.98 -10.39
C LEU A 155 2.23 -5.37 -10.61
N ARG A 156 1.61 -5.93 -9.57
CA ARG A 156 0.88 -7.21 -9.66
C ARG A 156 -0.28 -7.12 -10.63
N ALA A 157 -1.08 -6.07 -10.55
CA ALA A 157 -2.20 -5.83 -11.48
C ALA A 157 -1.74 -5.80 -12.95
N ILE A 158 -0.58 -5.18 -13.23
CA ILE A 158 0.01 -5.19 -14.58
C ILE A 158 0.38 -6.62 -15.01
N ARG A 159 1.06 -7.40 -14.14
CA ARG A 159 1.40 -8.81 -14.42
C ARG A 159 0.14 -9.63 -14.74
N PHE A 160 -0.92 -9.46 -13.94
CA PHE A 160 -2.17 -10.18 -14.14
C PHE A 160 -2.85 -9.78 -15.44
N GLN A 161 -2.91 -8.49 -15.76
CA GLN A 161 -3.48 -8.02 -17.02
C GLN A 161 -2.71 -8.57 -18.22
N ASP A 162 -1.37 -8.64 -18.14
CA ASP A 162 -0.53 -9.24 -19.17
C ASP A 162 -0.73 -10.76 -19.30
N ALA A 163 -0.94 -11.48 -18.19
CA ALA A 163 -1.26 -12.90 -18.20
C ALA A 163 -2.61 -13.17 -18.90
N ILE A 164 -3.64 -12.35 -18.60
CA ILE A 164 -4.95 -12.43 -19.24
C ILE A 164 -4.84 -12.11 -20.74
N ASN A 165 -4.17 -11.00 -21.10
CA ASN A 165 -4.00 -10.57 -22.49
C ASN A 165 -3.23 -11.57 -23.35
N ARG A 166 -2.33 -12.36 -22.75
CA ARG A 166 -1.59 -13.44 -23.45
C ARG A 166 -2.45 -14.67 -23.68
N ARG A 167 -3.33 -14.99 -22.75
CA ARG A 167 -4.17 -16.19 -22.78
C ARG A 167 -5.47 -15.99 -23.57
N ILE A 168 -5.93 -14.75 -23.77
CA ILE A 168 -7.01 -14.46 -24.72
C ILE A 168 -6.44 -14.59 -26.14
N PRO A 169 -6.85 -15.60 -26.94
CA PRO A 169 -6.38 -15.73 -28.31
C PRO A 169 -6.79 -14.48 -29.08
N ARG A 170 -5.80 -13.77 -29.64
CA ARG A 170 -6.02 -12.70 -30.61
C ARG A 170 -6.75 -13.31 -31.80
N LYS A 171 -8.09 -13.24 -31.78
CA LYS A 171 -8.97 -13.73 -32.83
C LYS A 171 -8.72 -12.92 -34.10
N LYS A 172 -7.66 -13.24 -34.85
CA LYS A 172 -7.57 -12.88 -36.26
C LYS A 172 -8.60 -13.74 -36.98
N MET A 173 -9.82 -13.22 -37.04
CA MET A 173 -10.88 -13.70 -37.91
C MET A 173 -10.30 -13.76 -39.32
N LYS A 174 -9.90 -14.96 -39.76
CA LYS A 174 -9.45 -15.19 -41.13
C LYS A 174 -10.71 -15.05 -41.98
N ARG A 175 -10.93 -13.84 -42.51
CA ARG A 175 -11.99 -13.55 -43.48
C ARG A 175 -11.71 -14.43 -44.70
N VAL A 176 -12.36 -15.60 -44.75
CA VAL A 176 -12.48 -16.37 -45.99
C VAL A 176 -13.35 -15.49 -46.89
N SER A 177 -12.72 -14.79 -47.83
CA SER A 177 -13.41 -14.12 -48.91
C SER A 177 -13.95 -15.19 -49.85
N SER A 178 -15.21 -15.60 -49.63
CA SER A 178 -16.01 -16.22 -50.67
C SER A 178 -16.43 -15.12 -51.66
N SER A 179 -15.81 -15.10 -52.82
CA SER A 179 -16.33 -14.40 -53.99
C SER A 179 -16.83 -15.46 -54.98
N ASN A 180 -18.14 -15.73 -54.93
CA ASN A 180 -18.87 -16.41 -56.00
C ASN A 180 -19.65 -15.38 -56.82
N ALA A 181 -19.73 -15.66 -58.13
CA ALA A 181 -20.57 -15.11 -59.22
C ALA A 181 -19.65 -14.66 -60.36
N THR A 182 -19.69 -15.18 -61.59
CA THR A 182 -20.77 -15.74 -62.43
C THR A 182 -20.05 -16.56 -63.52
N GLU A 183 -20.54 -17.70 -64.00
CA GLU A 183 -21.21 -17.83 -65.32
C GLU A 183 -21.60 -19.29 -65.60
N ILE A 184 -22.81 -19.48 -66.13
CA ILE A 184 -23.45 -20.69 -66.72
C ILE A 184 -23.46 -20.44 -68.26
N PRO A 185 -23.76 -21.38 -69.23
CA PRO A 185 -24.11 -22.83 -69.22
C PRO A 185 -23.34 -23.70 -70.26
N LYS A 186 -23.57 -25.03 -70.26
CA LYS A 186 -24.03 -25.78 -71.47
C LYS A 186 -24.47 -27.23 -71.19
N SER A 187 -25.46 -27.62 -71.97
CA SER A 187 -26.35 -28.80 -72.00
C SER A 187 -25.76 -30.06 -72.65
N ILE A 188 -26.29 -31.25 -72.32
CA ILE A 188 -27.04 -32.20 -73.21
C ILE A 188 -27.23 -33.59 -72.54
N ASN A 189 -28.51 -34.00 -72.46
CA ASN A 189 -29.18 -35.32 -72.41
C ASN A 189 -28.35 -36.63 -72.32
N SER A 190 -28.78 -37.59 -71.47
CA SER A 190 -29.69 -38.71 -71.84
C SER A 190 -29.79 -39.79 -70.74
N GLU A 191 -31.03 -40.14 -70.40
CA GLU A 191 -31.60 -41.48 -70.12
C GLU A 191 -30.90 -42.56 -69.26
N LEU A 192 -31.71 -43.04 -68.29
CA LEU A 192 -31.99 -44.45 -67.95
C LEU A 192 -31.10 -45.18 -66.91
N ARG A 193 -31.81 -45.67 -65.86
CA ARG A 193 -31.61 -46.91 -65.08
C ARG A 193 -30.96 -46.80 -63.68
N GLU A 194 -31.83 -46.86 -62.66
CA GLU A 194 -31.84 -47.65 -61.40
C GLU A 194 -30.54 -48.16 -60.69
N PRO A 195 -30.61 -48.53 -59.38
CA PRO A 195 -29.92 -47.85 -58.28
C PRO A 195 -28.82 -48.68 -57.59
N ASP A 196 -27.71 -48.07 -57.19
CA ASP A 196 -26.91 -48.44 -56.01
C ASP A 196 -25.68 -47.54 -55.92
N GLU A 197 -25.57 -46.70 -54.88
CA GLU A 197 -24.28 -46.26 -54.32
C GLU A 197 -24.51 -45.52 -52.99
N PRO A 198 -23.89 -45.97 -51.87
CA PRO A 198 -23.94 -45.24 -50.61
C PRO A 198 -22.89 -44.13 -50.61
N GLN A 199 -23.32 -42.87 -50.74
CA GLN A 199 -22.54 -41.71 -50.33
C GLN A 199 -23.17 -41.14 -49.05
N PRO A 200 -22.47 -41.20 -47.90
CA PRO A 200 -22.13 -39.94 -47.22
C PRO A 200 -20.87 -40.05 -46.34
N GLU A 201 -19.68 -40.20 -46.92
CA GLU A 201 -18.43 -40.13 -46.15
C GLU A 201 -17.88 -38.70 -45.91
N PRO A 202 -18.00 -37.71 -46.83
CA PRO A 202 -17.40 -36.39 -46.58
C PRO A 202 -18.16 -35.53 -45.56
N LEU A 203 -19.48 -35.72 -45.40
CA LEU A 203 -20.30 -34.96 -44.45
C LEU A 203 -20.08 -35.38 -42.99
N ARG A 204 -19.89 -36.68 -42.74
CA ARG A 204 -19.63 -37.20 -41.38
C ARG A 204 -18.27 -36.75 -40.86
N VAL A 205 -17.25 -36.74 -41.73
CA VAL A 205 -15.90 -36.28 -41.37
C VAL A 205 -15.89 -34.76 -41.10
N GLN A 206 -16.66 -33.97 -41.85
CA GLN A 206 -16.80 -32.54 -41.59
C GLN A 206 -17.53 -32.25 -40.27
N GLN A 207 -18.60 -32.99 -39.98
CA GLN A 207 -19.35 -32.86 -38.72
C GLN A 207 -18.47 -33.25 -37.51
N GLN A 208 -17.71 -34.34 -37.65
CA GLN A 208 -16.82 -34.84 -36.61
C GLN A 208 -15.64 -33.88 -36.35
N LEU A 209 -15.11 -33.24 -37.39
CA LEU A 209 -14.08 -32.20 -37.26
C LEU A 209 -14.61 -30.95 -36.55
N LEU A 210 -15.85 -30.53 -36.82
CA LEU A 210 -16.49 -29.43 -36.12
C LEU A 210 -16.78 -29.76 -34.66
N ASP A 211 -17.22 -30.98 -34.37
CA ASP A 211 -17.44 -31.44 -32.99
C ASP A 211 -16.11 -31.53 -32.22
N ASP A 212 -15.03 -31.94 -32.86
CA ASP A 212 -13.69 -32.01 -32.27
C ASP A 212 -13.10 -30.61 -32.05
N GLU A 213 -13.31 -29.66 -32.96
CA GLU A 213 -12.97 -28.25 -32.76
C GLU A 213 -13.79 -27.63 -31.62
N THR A 214 -15.07 -27.95 -31.53
CA THR A 214 -15.95 -27.47 -30.44
C THR A 214 -15.50 -28.03 -29.10
N ARG A 215 -15.13 -29.32 -29.04
CA ARG A 215 -14.54 -29.95 -27.85
C ARG A 215 -13.19 -29.33 -27.48
N ALA A 216 -12.32 -29.06 -28.46
CA ALA A 216 -11.04 -28.41 -28.23
C ALA A 216 -11.22 -26.99 -27.66
N LEU A 217 -12.15 -26.21 -28.21
CA LEU A 217 -12.48 -24.87 -27.72
C LEU A 217 -13.10 -24.90 -26.31
N GLN A 218 -13.92 -25.92 -26.01
CA GLN A 218 -14.46 -26.10 -24.65
C GLN A 218 -13.36 -26.39 -23.63
N VAL A 219 -12.38 -27.24 -23.99
CA VAL A 219 -11.23 -27.53 -23.12
C VAL A 219 -10.31 -26.32 -22.96
N GLU A 220 -10.11 -25.53 -24.02
CA GLU A 220 -9.35 -24.27 -23.93
C GLU A 220 -10.09 -23.28 -23.02
N LEU A 221 -11.41 -23.14 -23.16
CA LEU A 221 -12.21 -22.25 -22.33
C LEU A 221 -12.26 -22.68 -20.86
N SER A 222 -12.34 -23.99 -20.57
CA SER A 222 -12.25 -24.48 -19.20
C SER A 222 -10.86 -24.21 -18.60
N SER A 223 -9.79 -24.46 -19.35
CA SER A 223 -8.43 -24.16 -18.91
C SER A 223 -8.21 -22.65 -18.68
N LEU A 224 -8.82 -21.80 -19.51
CA LEU A 224 -8.82 -20.34 -19.30
C LEU A 224 -9.59 -19.94 -18.05
N LEU A 225 -10.74 -20.56 -17.78
CA LEU A 225 -11.53 -20.29 -16.58
C LEU A 225 -10.80 -20.71 -15.31
N ASP A 226 -10.19 -21.89 -15.28
CA ASP A 226 -9.42 -22.38 -14.12
C ASP A 226 -8.27 -21.43 -13.82
N ALA A 227 -7.55 -20.99 -14.86
CA ALA A 227 -6.48 -20.01 -14.74
C ALA A 227 -6.96 -18.65 -14.21
N VAL A 228 -8.10 -18.16 -14.73
CA VAL A 228 -8.69 -16.90 -14.26
C VAL A 228 -9.09 -17.01 -12.80
N GLN A 229 -9.72 -18.12 -12.40
CA GLN A 229 -10.15 -18.35 -11.02
C GLN A 229 -8.97 -18.44 -10.03
N GLU A 230 -7.88 -19.11 -10.43
CA GLU A 230 -6.65 -19.16 -9.63
C GLU A 230 -6.05 -17.76 -9.46
N THR A 231 -5.97 -16.99 -10.55
CA THR A 231 -5.46 -15.60 -10.49
C THR A 231 -6.37 -14.67 -9.68
N GLU A 232 -7.69 -14.85 -9.75
CA GLU A 232 -8.67 -14.09 -8.97
C GLU A 232 -8.50 -14.34 -7.48
N THR A 233 -8.36 -15.61 -7.09
CA THR A 233 -8.19 -15.99 -5.68
C THR A 233 -6.92 -15.38 -5.08
N GLN A 234 -5.81 -15.43 -5.83
CA GLN A 234 -4.54 -14.80 -5.42
C GLN A 234 -4.62 -13.27 -5.31
N MET A 235 -5.46 -12.62 -6.11
CA MET A 235 -5.72 -11.18 -6.03
C MET A 235 -6.52 -10.83 -4.78
N VAL A 236 -7.54 -11.63 -4.44
CA VAL A 236 -8.45 -11.37 -3.31
C VAL A 236 -7.73 -11.42 -1.96
N GLU A 237 -6.88 -12.43 -1.73
CA GLU A 237 -6.17 -12.59 -0.43
C GLU A 237 -5.28 -11.39 -0.08
N MET A 238 -4.67 -10.78 -1.10
CA MET A 238 -3.73 -9.68 -0.91
C MET A 238 -4.41 -8.32 -0.94
N SER A 239 -5.47 -8.18 -1.74
CA SER A 239 -6.39 -7.05 -1.63
C SER A 239 -7.03 -6.99 -0.24
N ALA A 240 -7.26 -8.13 0.42
CA ALA A 240 -7.75 -8.17 1.79
C ALA A 240 -6.72 -7.62 2.80
N LEU A 241 -5.44 -7.93 2.64
CA LEU A 241 -4.37 -7.35 3.49
C LEU A 241 -4.29 -5.83 3.33
N ASN A 242 -4.32 -5.34 2.09
CA ASN A 242 -4.27 -3.92 1.81
C ASN A 242 -5.53 -3.19 2.32
N HIS A 243 -6.70 -3.81 2.18
CA HIS A 243 -7.95 -3.32 2.74
C HIS A 243 -7.89 -3.26 4.28
N LEU A 244 -7.38 -4.28 4.95
CA LEU A 244 -7.19 -4.30 6.41
C LEU A 244 -6.22 -3.21 6.91
N MET A 245 -5.19 -2.88 6.13
CA MET A 245 -4.32 -1.74 6.45
C MET A 245 -5.04 -0.41 6.26
N SER A 246 -5.81 -0.26 5.18
CA SER A 246 -6.59 0.95 4.90
C SER A 246 -7.62 1.24 5.98
N THR A 247 -8.33 0.20 6.46
CA THR A 247 -9.28 0.33 7.57
C THR A 247 -8.59 0.70 8.88
N HIS A 248 -7.42 0.12 9.14
CA HIS A 248 -6.62 0.45 10.32
C HIS A 248 -6.13 1.91 10.31
N ILE A 249 -5.69 2.41 9.16
CA ILE A 249 -5.29 3.82 8.97
C ILE A 249 -6.48 4.76 9.21
N LEU A 250 -7.64 4.45 8.63
CA LEU A 250 -8.86 5.24 8.83
C LEU A 250 -9.27 5.29 10.31
N GLN A 251 -9.26 4.14 11.00
CA GLN A 251 -9.55 4.07 12.42
C GLN A 251 -8.55 4.90 13.25
N GLN A 252 -7.26 4.85 12.91
CA GLN A 252 -6.24 5.65 13.60
C GLN A 252 -6.43 7.16 13.38
N ALA A 253 -6.79 7.59 12.17
CA ALA A 253 -7.07 9.00 11.87
C ALA A 253 -8.22 9.53 12.72
N GLN A 254 -9.31 8.76 12.85
CA GLN A 254 -10.44 9.10 13.72
C GLN A 254 -10.05 9.19 15.20
N GLN A 255 -9.20 8.28 15.69
CA GLN A 255 -8.71 8.33 17.08
C GLN A 255 -7.90 9.60 17.36
N ILE A 256 -7.10 10.06 16.38
CA ILE A 256 -6.33 11.30 16.49
C ILE A 256 -7.27 12.51 16.46
N GLU A 257 -8.26 12.55 15.57
CA GLU A 257 -9.25 13.64 15.53
C GLU A 257 -10.00 13.77 16.85
N LEU A 258 -10.45 12.66 17.44
CA LEU A 258 -11.11 12.65 18.75
C LEU A 258 -10.18 13.15 19.87
N LEU A 259 -8.91 12.76 19.86
CA LEU A 259 -7.93 13.28 20.82
C LEU A 259 -7.74 14.80 20.66
N TYR A 260 -7.64 15.29 19.42
CA TYR A 260 -7.52 16.73 19.15
C TYR A 260 -8.78 17.50 19.52
N GLU A 261 -9.98 16.97 19.25
CA GLU A 261 -11.23 17.57 19.70
C GLU A 261 -11.33 17.59 21.21
N GLN A 262 -10.92 16.52 21.89
CA GLN A 262 -10.92 16.47 23.35
C GLN A 262 -9.95 17.50 23.95
N VAL A 263 -8.78 17.70 23.36
CA VAL A 263 -7.84 18.78 23.75
C VAL A 263 -8.44 20.16 23.48
N ARG A 264 -9.10 20.36 22.33
CA ARG A 264 -9.73 21.63 21.93
C ARG A 264 -10.90 22.00 22.85
N ILE A 265 -11.81 21.07 23.11
CA ILE A 265 -12.99 21.28 23.96
C ILE A 265 -12.54 21.55 25.40
N HIS A 266 -11.55 20.80 25.92
CA HIS A 266 -11.03 21.02 27.26
C HIS A 266 -10.26 22.33 27.39
N PHE A 267 -9.53 22.76 26.36
CA PHE A 267 -8.87 24.08 26.32
C PHE A 267 -9.90 25.22 26.37
N VAL A 268 -10.99 25.11 25.60
CA VAL A 268 -12.10 26.08 25.65
C VAL A 268 -12.77 26.08 27.03
N VAL A 269 -13.05 24.91 27.62
CA VAL A 269 -13.64 24.81 28.96
C VAL A 269 -12.71 25.35 30.06
N CYS A 270 -11.39 25.12 29.99
CA CYS A 270 -10.45 25.70 30.94
C CYS A 270 -10.32 27.22 30.80
N ILE A 271 -10.30 27.75 29.58
CA ILE A 271 -10.23 29.21 29.35
C ILE A 271 -11.52 29.91 29.81
N PHE A 272 -12.69 29.36 29.48
CA PHE A 272 -13.97 29.97 29.87
C PHE A 272 -14.36 29.66 31.33
N GLY A 273 -13.89 28.55 31.90
CA GLY A 273 -14.10 28.19 33.31
C GLY A 273 -13.30 29.06 34.29
N TYR A 274 -12.11 29.54 33.89
CA TYR A 274 -11.34 30.51 34.67
C TYR A 274 -11.87 31.95 34.59
N LEU A 275 -12.85 32.23 33.72
CA LEU A 275 -13.47 33.55 33.59
C LEU A 275 -14.75 33.71 34.44
N TYR A 276 -15.14 32.68 35.18
CA TYR A 276 -16.37 32.66 36.00
C TYR A 276 -16.12 32.30 37.48
N ILE A 277 -14.91 32.57 37.97
CA ILE A 277 -14.57 32.65 39.41
C ILE A 277 -13.97 34.02 39.68
#